data_AF-A0A958ZMY2-F1
#
_entry.id   AF-A0A958ZMY2-F1
#
_cell.length_a   1.000
_cell.length_b   1.000
_cell.length_c   1.000
_cell.angle_alpha   90.00
_cell.angle_beta   90.00
_cell.angle_gamma   90.00
#
_symmetry.space_group_name_H-M   'P 1'
#
loop_
_entity.id
_entity.type
_entity.pdbx_description
1 polymer ?
#
loop_
_entity_poly.entity_id
_entity_poly.type
_entity_poly.pdbx_seq_one_letter_code
_entity_poly.pdbx_strand_id
1 'polypeptide(L)' 'MNEGLSGKIANFFINSKLTILLMVALMIIGVYSSFLIPREEEPQINVPMADVMVGYPGATPQEVENRVVKPLEK' A
#
# COMPACT_ATOMS: atom_id res chain seq x y z
N MET A 1 22.30 -29.94 -25.23
CA MET A 1 22.30 -29.15 -23.97
C MET A 1 20.98 -29.41 -23.27
N ASN A 2 21.00 -29.90 -22.03
CA ASN A 2 19.77 -30.07 -21.27
C ASN A 2 19.23 -28.68 -20.91
N GLU A 3 18.16 -28.28 -21.59
CA GLU A 3 17.46 -27.03 -21.28
C GLU A 3 16.94 -27.12 -19.84
N GLY A 4 17.47 -26.29 -18.95
CA GLY A 4 16.94 -26.10 -17.59
C GLY A 4 15.50 -25.56 -17.62
N LEU A 5 14.89 -25.36 -16.45
CA LEU A 5 13.51 -24.88 -16.35
C LEU A 5 13.25 -23.63 -17.22
N SER A 6 14.16 -22.66 -17.17
CA SER A 6 14.09 -21.44 -17.97
C SER A 6 14.20 -21.70 -19.48
N GLY A 7 15.00 -22.68 -19.89
CA GLY A 7 15.16 -23.05 -21.31
C GLY A 7 13.90 -23.71 -21.87
N LYS A 8 13.24 -24.58 -21.10
CA LYS A 8 11.96 -25.20 -21.48
C LYS A 8 10.85 -24.16 -21.64
N ILE A 9 10.79 -23.18 -20.74
CA ILE A 9 9.83 -22.06 -20.85
C ILE A 9 10.15 -21.23 -22.09
N ALA A 10 11.40 -20.83 -22.28
CA ALA A 10 11.79 -20.04 -23.44
C ALA A 10 11.45 -20.75 -24.77
N ASN A 11 11.75 -22.04 -24.88
CA ASN A 11 11.48 -22.84 -26.09
C ASN A 11 9.98 -22.90 -26.42
N PHE A 12 9.10 -22.96 -25.40
CA PHE A 12 7.65 -22.90 -25.59
C PHE A 12 7.16 -21.57 -26.17
N PHE A 13 7.76 -20.44 -25.76
CA PHE A 13 7.34 -19.10 -26.18
C PHE A 13 8.05 -18.59 -27.44
N ILE A 14 9.27 -19.05 -27.74
CA ILE A 14 10.12 -18.42 -28.77
C ILE A 14 9.55 -18.54 -30.20
N ASN A 15 8.83 -19.62 -30.50
CA ASN A 15 8.19 -19.86 -31.80
C ASN A 15 6.67 -19.66 -31.77
N SER A 16 6.11 -19.26 -30.63
CA SER A 16 4.66 -19.17 -30.45
C SER A 16 4.13 -17.79 -30.83
N LYS A 17 3.09 -17.76 -31.67
CA LYS A 17 2.32 -16.54 -31.97
C LYS A 17 1.67 -15.94 -30.71
N LEU A 18 1.53 -16.76 -29.66
CA LEU A 18 1.00 -16.35 -28.35
C LEU A 18 1.88 -15.26 -27.70
N THR A 19 3.19 -15.27 -27.94
CA THR A 19 4.13 -14.29 -27.36
C THR A 19 3.80 -12.88 -27.85
N ILE A 20 3.50 -12.71 -29.14
CA ILE A 20 3.12 -11.41 -29.71
C ILE A 20 1.75 -10.98 -29.17
N LEU A 21 0.78 -11.90 -29.09
CA LEU A 21 -0.54 -11.61 -28.51
C LEU A 21 -0.45 -11.16 -27.04
N LEU A 22 0.32 -11.87 -26.22
CA LEU A 22 0.56 -11.51 -24.82
C LEU A 22 1.26 -10.17 -24.70
N MET A 23 2.25 -9.89 -25.55
CA MET A 23 2.94 -8.60 -25.56
C MET A 23 1.97 -7.45 -25.83
N VAL A 24 1.10 -7.57 -26.83
CA VAL A 24 0.09 -6.55 -27.14
C VAL A 24 -0.91 -6.41 -26.00
N ALA A 25 -1.40 -7.52 -25.43
CA ALA A 25 -2.34 -7.49 -24.32
C ALA A 25 -1.75 -6.79 -23.08
N LEU A 26 -0.52 -7.12 -22.70
CA LEU A 26 0.18 -6.49 -21.58
C LEU A 26 0.46 -5.00 -21.85
N MET A 27 0.77 -4.63 -23.08
CA MET A 27 0.94 -3.23 -23.48
C MET A 27 -0.36 -2.44 -23.32
N ILE A 28 -1.50 -2.99 -23.77
CA ILE A 28 -2.82 -2.37 -23.60
C ILE A 28 -3.15 -2.22 -22.12
N ILE A 29 -2.93 -3.26 -21.32
CA ILE A 29 -3.16 -3.22 -19.87
C ILE A 29 -2.27 -2.14 -19.22
N GLY A 30 -1.00 -2.07 -19.60
CA GLY A 30 -0.06 -1.07 -19.06
C GLY A 30 -0.49 0.36 -19.37
N VAL A 31 -0.85 0.64 -20.63
CA VAL A 31 -1.36 1.94 -21.05
C VAL A 31 -2.66 2.28 -20.31
N TYR A 32 -3.61 1.35 -20.25
CA TYR A 32 -4.86 1.52 -19.53
C TYR A 32 -4.64 1.82 -18.04
N SER A 33 -3.75 1.06 -17.40
CA SER A 33 -3.40 1.25 -15.99
C SER A 33 -2.80 2.62 -15.74
N SER A 34 -1.97 3.14 -16.65
CA SER A 34 -1.40 4.47 -16.53
C SER A 34 -2.45 5.59 -16.49
N PHE A 35 -3.62 5.38 -17.10
CA PHE A 35 -4.74 6.33 -17.02
C PHE A 35 -5.61 6.15 -15.79
N LEU A 36 -5.67 4.93 -15.24
CA LEU A 36 -6.46 4.63 -14.05
C LEU A 36 -5.76 4.98 -12.74
N ILE A 37 -4.44 4.92 -12.70
CA ILE A 37 -3.67 5.22 -11.48
C ILE A 37 -3.92 6.68 -11.09
N PRO A 38 -4.53 6.94 -9.91
CA PRO A 38 -4.75 8.30 -9.44
C PRO A 38 -3.40 8.97 -9.18
N ARG A 39 -3.26 10.19 -9.67
CA ARG A 39 -2.08 11.01 -9.44
C ARG A 39 -2.41 12.03 -8.36
N GLU A 40 -1.67 11.97 -7.26
CA GLU A 40 -1.72 12.97 -6.20
C GLU A 40 -0.48 13.87 -6.34
N GLU A 41 -0.68 15.17 -6.58
CA GLU A 41 0.42 16.14 -6.71
C GLU A 41 1.10 16.40 -5.36
N GLU A 42 0.31 16.43 -4.31
CA GLU A 42 0.76 16.42 -2.93
C GLU A 42 0.21 15.13 -2.30
N PRO A 43 1.06 14.12 -2.04
CA PRO A 43 0.59 12.88 -1.44
C PRO A 43 -0.05 13.22 -0.11
N GLN A 44 -1.30 12.81 0.10
CA GLN A 44 -2.01 13.14 1.33
C GLN A 44 -1.34 12.44 2.52
N ILE A 45 -0.57 13.20 3.30
CA ILE A 45 0.03 12.70 4.55
C ILE A 45 -1.03 12.78 5.64
N ASN A 46 -1.88 11.75 5.71
CA ASN A 46 -2.77 11.54 6.84
C ASN A 46 -1.93 11.06 8.03
N VAL A 47 -1.47 12.00 8.86
CA VAL A 47 -0.86 11.65 10.14
C VAL A 47 -1.95 10.97 10.97
N PRO A 48 -1.79 9.70 11.37
CA PRO A 48 -2.79 9.03 12.19
C PRO A 48 -2.78 9.67 13.57
N MET A 49 -3.69 10.62 13.78
CA MET A 49 -3.93 11.25 15.07
C MET A 49 -5.20 10.65 15.68
N ALA A 50 -5.11 10.31 16.95
CA ALA A 50 -6.25 9.88 17.74
C ALA A 50 -6.40 10.86 18.90
N ASP A 51 -7.51 11.59 18.92
CA ASP A 51 -7.84 12.49 20.03
C ASP A 51 -8.50 11.69 21.15
N VAL A 52 -7.88 11.68 22.33
CA VAL A 52 -8.42 11.04 23.52
C VAL A 52 -8.94 12.11 24.48
N MET A 53 -10.26 12.31 24.49
CA MET A 53 -10.92 13.25 25.39
C MET A 53 -11.43 12.53 26.63
N VAL A 54 -10.95 12.93 27.82
CA VAL A 54 -11.41 12.37 29.10
C VAL A 54 -11.88 13.51 30.01
N GLY A 55 -13.15 13.45 30.42
CA GLY A 55 -13.71 14.36 31.40
C GLY A 55 -13.64 13.78 32.81
N TYR A 56 -13.05 14.52 33.75
CA TYR A 56 -13.06 14.16 35.18
C TYR A 56 -13.61 15.32 36.04
N PRO A 57 -14.95 15.53 36.03
CA PRO A 57 -15.57 16.68 36.66
C PRO A 57 -15.44 16.62 38.19
N GLY A 58 -15.09 17.74 38.81
CA GLY A 58 -14.96 17.87 40.26
C GLY A 58 -13.61 17.45 40.85
N ALA A 59 -12.67 16.97 40.02
CA ALA A 59 -11.31 16.66 40.45
C ALA A 59 -10.40 17.89 40.39
N THR A 60 -9.43 17.96 41.30
CA THR A 60 -8.40 19.00 41.27
C THR A 60 -7.42 18.77 40.10
N PRO A 61 -6.76 19.81 39.57
CA PRO A 61 -5.76 19.64 38.51
C PRO A 61 -4.67 18.61 38.85
N GLN A 62 -4.23 18.54 40.12
CA GLN A 62 -3.24 17.56 40.56
C GLN A 62 -3.76 16.12 40.53
N GLU A 63 -5.05 15.91 40.79
CA GLU A 63 -5.66 14.58 40.72
C GLU A 63 -5.86 14.12 39.28
N VAL A 64 -6.26 15.02 38.38
CA VAL A 64 -6.40 14.72 36.94
C VAL A 64 -5.04 14.31 36.35
N GLU A 65 -3.97 15.03 36.68
CA GLU A 65 -2.62 14.68 36.21
C GLU A 65 -2.20 13.28 36.68
N ASN A 66 -2.35 12.99 37.97
CA ASN A 66 -1.86 11.75 38.56
C ASN A 66 -2.72 10.52 38.24
N ARG A 67 -4.05 10.70 38.12
CA ARG A 67 -4.99 9.58 37.96
C ARG A 67 -5.47 9.37 36.53
N VAL A 68 -5.42 10.39 35.69
CA VAL A 68 -5.94 10.33 34.31
C VAL A 68 -4.79 10.47 33.31
N VAL A 69 -4.00 11.55 33.38
CA VAL A 69 -2.98 11.84 32.36
C VAL A 69 -1.81 10.84 32.42
N LYS A 70 -1.20 10.64 33.60
CA LYS A 70 -0.03 9.75 33.74
C LYS A 70 -0.28 8.28 33.34
N PRO A 71 -1.44 7.68 33.64
CA PRO A 71 -1.77 6.34 33.12
C PRO A 71 -2.07 6.33 31.62
N LEU A 72 -2.57 7.43 31.06
CA LEU A 72 -2.98 7.51 29.65
C LEU A 72 -1.79 7.74 28.70
N GLU A 73 -0.71 8.35 29.19
CA GLU A 73 0.54 8.55 28.46
C GLU A 73 1.45 7.30 28.42
N LYS A 74 1.19 6.28 29.26
CA LYS A 74 1.96 5.04 29.33
C LYS A 74 1.35 3.94 28.47
#